data_AF-A0A938YTI6-F1
#
_entry.id   AF-A0A938YTI6-F1
#
_cell.length_a   1.000
_cell.length_b   1.000
_cell.length_c   1.000
_cell.angle_alpha   90.00
_cell.angle_beta   90.00
_cell.angle_gamma   90.00
#
_symmetry.space_group_name_H-M   'P 1'
#
loop_
_entity.id
_entity.type
_entity.pdbx_description
1 polymer ?
#
loop_
_entity_poly.entity_id
_entity_poly.type
_entity_poly.pdbx_seq_one_letter_code
_entity_poly.pdbx_strand_id
1 'polypeptide(L)'
;MEEICQKCGLPKNLCVCQQIAKEQQKIRIRVDSRRFGKVVTVVSGLGKDVDLEELTKQLKRKLACGGTLKNSEIILQGSHKNKVKQMLLEQGFKEELIDA
;
A
#
# COMPACT_ATOMS: atom_id res chain seq x y z
N MET A 1 11.80 30.16 -19.62
CA MET A 1 12.65 28.95 -19.69
C MET A 1 11.79 27.80 -19.19
N GLU A 2 11.41 26.86 -20.05
CA GLU A 2 10.65 25.69 -19.64
C GLU A 2 11.54 24.80 -18.78
N GLU A 3 11.04 24.39 -17.61
CA GLU A 3 11.78 23.49 -16.75
C GLU A 3 11.82 22.10 -17.40
N ILE A 4 13.02 21.63 -17.71
CA ILE A 4 13.28 20.32 -18.30
C ILE A 4 13.38 19.28 -17.17
N CYS A 5 12.73 18.14 -17.34
CA CYS A 5 12.84 17.03 -16.40
C CYS A 5 14.25 16.41 -16.47
N GLN A 6 14.99 16.39 -15.35
CA GLN A 6 16.32 15.78 -15.28
C GLN A 6 16.33 14.24 -15.41
N LYS A 7 15.17 13.57 -15.36
CA LYS A 7 15.06 12.12 -15.57
C LYS A 7 14.89 11.71 -17.03
N CYS A 8 14.07 12.44 -17.78
CA CYS A 8 13.70 12.06 -19.16
C CYS A 8 14.04 13.11 -20.22
N GLY A 9 14.54 14.29 -19.83
CA GLY A 9 14.90 15.37 -20.74
C GLY A 9 13.71 16.07 -21.42
N LEU A 10 12.48 15.71 -21.07
CA LEU A 10 11.28 16.33 -21.63
C LEU A 10 10.90 17.61 -20.85
N PRO A 11 10.34 18.63 -21.54
CA PRO A 11 9.65 19.75 -20.91
C PRO A 11 8.61 19.26 -19.89
N LYS A 12 8.50 19.92 -18.72
CA LYS A 12 7.59 19.49 -17.62
C LYS A 12 6.14 19.26 -18.06
N ASN A 13 5.64 20.03 -19.03
CA ASN A 13 4.29 19.88 -19.60
C ASN A 13 4.09 18.59 -20.43
N LEU A 14 5.16 17.97 -20.93
CA LEU A 14 5.13 16.70 -21.67
C LEU A 14 5.70 15.52 -20.85
N CYS A 15 6.09 15.77 -19.61
CA CYS A 15 6.76 14.77 -18.78
C CYS A 15 5.75 13.79 -18.16
N VAL A 16 5.85 12.51 -18.54
CA VAL A 16 5.02 11.41 -18.01
C VAL A 16 5.68 10.64 -16.85
N CYS A 17 6.87 11.05 -16.40
CA CYS A 17 7.63 10.32 -15.37
C CYS A 17 6.85 10.11 -14.06
N GLN A 18 6.00 11.07 -13.67
CA GLN A 18 5.18 10.94 -12.46
C GLN A 18 4.05 9.93 -12.61
N GLN A 19 3.49 9.81 -13.82
CA GLN A 19 2.39 8.89 -14.10
C GLN A 19 2.89 7.44 -14.13
N ILE A 20 4.04 7.22 -14.79
CA ILE A 20 4.73 5.91 -14.79
C ILE A 20 5.10 5.48 -13.37
N ALA A 21 5.61 6.40 -12.54
CA ALA A 21 5.98 6.08 -11.16
C ALA A 21 4.79 5.69 -10.29
N LYS A 22 3.60 6.27 -10.51
CA LYS A 22 2.36 5.90 -9.82
C LYS A 22 1.85 4.53 -10.26
N GLU A 23 1.87 4.25 -11.57
CA GLU A 23 1.45 2.95 -12.11
C GLU A 23 2.35 1.78 -11.68
N GLN A 24 3.62 2.06 -11.34
CA GLN A 24 4.56 1.05 -10.85
C GLN A 24 4.44 0.74 -9.34
N GLN A 25 3.67 1.49 -8.56
CA GLN A 25 3.54 1.20 -7.12
C GLN A 25 2.73 -0.07 -6.89
N LYS A 26 3.43 -1.15 -6.51
CA LYS A 26 2.82 -2.41 -6.07
C LYS A 26 2.55 -2.40 -4.58
N ILE A 27 1.32 -2.75 -4.20
CA ILE A 27 0.90 -3.00 -2.83
C ILE A 27 1.35 -4.41 -2.46
N ARG A 28 2.08 -4.57 -1.36
CA ARG A 28 2.55 -5.88 -0.90
C ARG A 28 1.82 -6.30 0.37
N ILE A 29 1.34 -7.54 0.41
CA ILE A 29 0.69 -8.13 1.59
C ILE A 29 1.45 -9.37 2.02
N ARG A 30 2.21 -9.25 3.11
CA ARG A 30 3.03 -10.36 3.64
C ARG A 30 2.60 -10.79 5.01
N VAL A 31 2.89 -12.03 5.36
CA VAL A 31 2.68 -12.58 6.69
C VAL A 31 4.04 -12.79 7.33
N ASP A 32 4.30 -12.07 8.41
CA ASP A 32 5.56 -12.13 9.16
C ASP A 32 5.33 -12.78 10.53
N SER A 33 6.38 -13.38 11.07
CA SER A 33 6.42 -13.85 12.45
C SER A 33 7.11 -12.82 13.35
N ARG A 34 6.51 -12.53 14.50
CA ARG A 34 7.01 -11.65 15.57
C ARG A 34 7.44 -12.48 16.79
N ARG A 35 7.86 -11.79 17.86
CA ARG A 35 8.27 -12.42 19.13
C ARG A 35 7.23 -13.43 19.62
N PHE A 36 7.70 -14.53 20.18
CA PHE A 36 6.87 -15.61 20.75
C PHE A 36 5.95 -16.28 19.72
N GLY A 37 6.37 -16.38 18.46
CA GLY A 37 5.59 -17.05 17.40
C GLY A 37 4.31 -16.31 17.00
N LYS A 38 4.13 -15.06 17.44
CA LYS A 38 2.96 -14.26 17.07
C LYS A 38 3.01 -13.94 15.59
N VAL A 39 1.95 -14.26 14.86
CA VAL A 39 1.84 -13.96 13.44
C VAL A 39 1.24 -12.57 13.23
N VAL A 40 1.75 -11.83 12.24
CA VAL A 40 1.21 -10.54 11.83
C VAL A 40 1.09 -10.47 10.31
N THR A 41 0.11 -9.72 9.82
CA THR A 41 -0.01 -9.35 8.40
C THR A 41 0.51 -7.94 8.23
N VAL A 42 1.39 -7.72 7.25
CA VAL A 42 1.99 -6.43 6.93
C VAL A 42 1.54 -6.01 5.53
N VAL A 43 0.99 -4.81 5.43
CA VAL A 43 0.56 -4.19 4.17
C VAL A 43 1.44 -2.98 3.90
N SER A 44 2.09 -2.93 2.75
CA SER A 44 2.99 -1.84 2.37
C SER A 44 2.85 -1.48 0.89
N GLY A 45 3.51 -0.40 0.46
CA GLY A 45 3.45 0.06 -0.94
C GLY A 45 2.18 0.84 -1.29
N LEU A 46 1.39 1.22 -0.29
CA LEU A 46 0.24 2.11 -0.48
C LEU A 46 0.73 3.51 -0.87
N GLY A 47 0.07 4.12 -1.84
CA GLY A 47 0.39 5.46 -2.36
C GLY A 47 0.23 6.55 -1.29
N LYS A 48 0.91 7.69 -1.48
CA LYS A 48 0.82 8.86 -0.56
C LYS A 48 -0.56 9.52 -0.56
N ASP A 49 -1.35 9.23 -1.57
CA ASP A 49 -2.73 9.65 -1.79
C ASP A 49 -3.75 8.81 -1.01
N VAL A 50 -3.33 7.71 -0.39
CA VAL A 50 -4.18 6.86 0.46
C VAL A 50 -4.12 7.37 1.90
N ASP A 51 -5.30 7.58 2.51
CA ASP A 51 -5.39 7.79 3.97
C ASP A 51 -5.12 6.48 4.71
N LEU A 52 -3.85 6.29 5.10
CA LEU A 52 -3.40 5.08 5.80
C LEU A 52 -3.99 4.94 7.19
N GLU A 53 -4.34 6.02 7.87
CA GLU A 53 -4.92 5.97 9.21
C GLU A 53 -6.35 5.45 9.15
N GLU A 54 -7.15 5.98 8.21
CA GLU A 54 -8.52 5.52 8.00
C GLU A 54 -8.55 4.08 7.51
N LEU A 55 -7.70 3.72 6.54
CA LEU A 55 -7.58 2.34 6.07
C LEU A 55 -7.19 1.38 7.20
N THR A 56 -6.28 1.79 8.09
CA THR A 56 -5.90 1.00 9.27
C THR A 56 -7.09 0.78 10.21
N LYS A 57 -7.90 1.82 10.48
CA LYS A 57 -9.11 1.70 11.31
C LYS A 57 -10.13 0.74 10.69
N GLN A 58 -10.37 0.86 9.39
CA GLN A 58 -11.31 -0.01 8.67
C GLN A 58 -10.88 -1.47 8.68
N LEU A 59 -9.61 -1.75 8.41
CA LEU A 59 -9.04 -3.10 8.46
C LEU A 59 -9.20 -3.71 9.86
N LYS A 60 -8.85 -2.97 10.92
CA LYS A 60 -9.01 -3.43 12.31
C LYS A 60 -10.47 -3.75 12.65
N ARG A 61 -11.41 -2.88 12.24
CA ARG A 61 -12.84 -3.06 12.49
C ARG A 61 -13.38 -4.30 11.77
N LYS A 62 -13.06 -4.48 10.49
CA LYS A 62 -13.59 -5.58 9.66
C LYS A 62 -12.95 -6.93 10.00
N LEU A 63 -11.68 -6.94 10.42
CA LEU A 63 -10.96 -8.17 10.77
C LEU A 63 -11.02 -8.52 12.26
N ALA A 64 -11.63 -7.65 13.08
CA ALA A 64 -11.71 -7.79 14.54
C ALA A 64 -10.34 -8.05 15.19
N CYS A 65 -9.31 -7.31 14.75
CA CYS A 65 -7.93 -7.51 15.17
C CYS A 65 -7.27 -6.22 15.68
N GLY A 66 -6.24 -6.37 16.50
CA GLY A 66 -5.31 -5.29 16.80
C GLY A 66 -4.48 -4.92 15.57
N GLY A 67 -3.96 -3.70 15.54
CA GLY A 67 -3.10 -3.24 14.46
C GLY A 67 -2.60 -1.82 14.66
N THR A 68 -1.53 -1.48 13.96
CA THR A 68 -0.86 -0.18 14.01
C THR A 68 -0.35 0.23 12.64
N LEU A 69 -0.27 1.54 12.41
CA LEU A 69 0.43 2.14 11.28
C LEU A 69 1.85 2.48 11.72
N LYS A 70 2.86 1.95 11.04
CA LYS A 70 4.28 2.24 11.32
C LYS A 70 5.07 2.33 10.02
N ASN A 71 5.83 3.40 9.83
CA ASN A 71 6.70 3.58 8.65
C ASN A 71 5.96 3.46 7.31
N SER A 72 4.72 3.95 7.22
CA SER A 72 3.84 3.77 6.05
C SER A 72 3.48 2.30 5.75
N GLU A 73 3.61 1.42 6.74
CA GLU A 73 3.14 0.03 6.69
C GLU A 73 2.02 -0.17 7.70
N ILE A 74 0.95 -0.85 7.29
CA ILE A 74 -0.12 -1.28 8.19
C ILE A 74 0.24 -2.66 8.70
N ILE A 75 0.33 -2.81 10.03
CA ILE A 75 0.67 -4.05 10.70
C ILE A 75 -0.56 -4.52 11.48
N LEU A 76 -1.11 -5.67 11.11
CA LEU A 76 -2.28 -6.28 11.70
C LEU A 76 -1.89 -7.56 12.44
N GLN A 77 -2.47 -7.80 13.62
CA GLN A 77 -2.25 -9.04 14.34
C GLN A 77 -3.01 -10.19 13.65
N GLY A 78 -2.37 -11.36 13.51
CA GLY A 78 -2.96 -12.53 12.85
C GLY A 78 -2.59 -12.64 11.37
N SER A 79 -2.99 -13.77 10.76
CA SER A 79 -2.84 -14.04 9.33
C SER A 79 -4.13 -13.68 8.60
N HIS A 80 -4.10 -12.57 7.86
CA HIS A 80 -5.27 -11.98 7.21
C HIS A 80 -5.04 -11.70 5.72
N LYS A 81 -3.97 -12.23 5.15
CA LYS A 81 -3.53 -11.99 3.76
C LYS A 81 -4.67 -11.93 2.73
N ASN A 82 -5.48 -12.99 2.65
CA ASN A 82 -6.57 -13.09 1.68
C ASN A 82 -7.70 -12.08 1.96
N LYS A 83 -8.05 -11.88 3.25
CA LYS A 83 -9.11 -10.94 3.64
C LYS A 83 -8.68 -9.49 3.38
N VAL A 84 -7.42 -9.16 3.63
CA VAL A 84 -6.85 -7.85 3.30
C VAL A 84 -6.87 -7.63 1.79
N LYS A 85 -6.44 -8.62 0.98
CA LYS A 85 -6.52 -8.53 -0.48
C LYS A 85 -7.93 -8.21 -0.94
N GLN A 86 -8.93 -8.97 -0.48
CA GLN A 86 -10.34 -8.75 -0.82
C GLN A 86 -10.81 -7.35 -0.43
N MET A 87 -10.48 -6.88 0.78
CA MET A 87 -10.85 -5.53 1.21
C MET A 87 -10.23 -4.43 0.35
N LEU A 88 -8.97 -4.58 -0.07
CA LEU A 88 -8.34 -3.61 -0.96
C LEU A 88 -9.03 -3.60 -2.33
N LEU A 89 -9.42 -4.75 -2.86
CA LEU A 89 -10.21 -4.82 -4.10
C LEU A 89 -11.57 -4.11 -3.95
N GLU A 90 -12.28 -4.32 -2.83
CA GLU A 90 -13.55 -3.64 -2.53
C GLU A 90 -13.39 -2.12 -2.39
N GLN A 91 -12.23 -1.64 -1.96
CA GLN A 91 -11.89 -0.21 -1.85
C GLN A 91 -11.44 0.40 -3.18
N GLY A 92 -11.43 -0.38 -4.27
CA GLY A 92 -11.10 0.10 -5.62
C GLY A 92 -9.63 0.00 -5.99
N PHE A 93 -8.79 -0.65 -5.18
CA PHE A 93 -7.43 -0.96 -5.59
C PHE A 93 -7.44 -2.01 -6.71
N LYS A 94 -6.65 -1.79 -7.77
CA LYS A 94 -6.56 -2.70 -8.90
C LYS A 94 -5.85 -4.00 -8.49
N GLU A 95 -6.39 -5.14 -8.88
CA GLU A 95 -5.80 -6.45 -8.57
C GLU A 95 -4.36 -6.60 -9.07
N GLU A 96 -4.05 -6.06 -10.25
CA GLU A 96 -2.72 -6.09 -10.88
C GLU A 96 -1.65 -5.40 -10.04
N LEU A 97 -2.05 -4.48 -9.15
CA LEU A 97 -1.15 -3.76 -8.26
C LEU A 97 -0.94 -4.47 -6.92
N ILE A 98 -1.73 -5.50 -6.61
CA ILE A 98 -1.69 -6.18 -5.31
C ILE A 98 -0.86 -7.47 -5.44
N ASP A 99 0.33 -7.43 -4.84
CA ASP A 99 1.20 -8.56 -4.59
C ASP A 99 0.87 -9.15 -3.22
N ALA A 100 -0.14 -10.03 -3.19
CA ALA A 100 -0.52 -10.77 -2.00
C ALA A 100 0.28 -12.06 -1.94
#